data_AF-A0A659URX3-F1
#
_entry.id   AF-A0A659URX3-F1
#
_cell.length_a   1.000
_cell.length_b   1.000
_cell.length_c   1.000
_cell.angle_alpha   90.00
_cell.angle_beta   90.00
_cell.angle_gamma   90.00
#
_symmetry.space_group_name_H-M   'P 1'
#
loop_
_entity.id
_entity.type
_entity.pdbx_description
1 polymer ?
#
loop_
_entity_poly.entity_id
_entity_poly.type
_entity_poly.pdbx_seq_one_letter_code
_entity_poly.pdbx_strand_id
1 'polypeptide(L)' 'MADRIGTPHPLTEPGLWVERIGGRVFPAHLPALFLDRDGTINVDTDYPSDPAEIELRPRMLPAIAAANRRGIPVIVV' A
#
# COMPACT_ATOMS: atom_id res chain seq x y z
N MET A 1 9.20 20.07 15.37
CA MET A 1 9.02 21.11 14.33
C MET A 1 10.22 21.09 13.41
N ALA A 2 10.25 20.15 12.47
CA ALA A 2 11.17 20.17 11.35
C ALA A 2 10.33 19.83 10.13
N ASP A 3 9.80 20.87 9.51
CA ASP A 3 9.06 20.80 8.27
C ASP A 3 10.08 20.47 7.18
N ARG A 4 10.36 19.18 7.02
CA ARG A 4 11.17 18.68 5.92
C ARG A 4 10.31 18.95 4.69
N ILE A 5 10.80 19.75 3.74
CA ILE A 5 10.15 19.99 2.44
C ILE A 5 10.08 18.64 1.71
N GLY A 6 9.11 17.83 2.09
CA GLY A 6 8.78 16.55 1.50
C GLY A 6 7.96 16.78 0.25
N THR A 7 7.92 15.77 -0.61
CA THR A 7 6.88 15.69 -1.64
C THR A 7 5.53 15.98 -0.99
N PRO A 8 4.69 16.85 -1.60
CA PRO A 8 3.38 17.13 -1.06
C PRO A 8 2.61 15.81 -0.92
N HIS A 9 1.87 15.68 0.18
CA HIS A 9 1.00 14.53 0.36
C HIS A 9 0.03 14.43 -0.82
N PRO A 10 -0.13 13.26 -1.47
CA PRO A 10 -0.99 13.06 -2.62
C PRO A 10 -2.46 12.98 -2.19
N LEU A 11 -2.94 14.07 -1.60
CA LEU A 11 -4.32 14.24 -1.17
C LEU A 11 -5.15 14.73 -2.36
N THR A 12 -6.26 14.05 -2.61
CA THR A 12 -7.26 14.48 -3.59
C THR A 12 -8.29 15.42 -2.95
N GLU A 13 -8.58 15.19 -1.66
CA GLU A 13 -9.37 16.03 -0.76
C GLU A 13 -8.95 15.76 0.70
N PRO A 14 -9.33 16.60 1.68
CA PRO A 14 -9.04 16.33 3.09
C PRO A 14 -9.56 14.95 3.52
N GLY A 15 -8.66 14.08 3.98
CA GLY A 15 -8.99 12.72 4.39
C GLY A 15 -8.88 11.66 3.30
N LEU A 16 -8.56 12.01 2.05
CA LEU A 16 -8.41 11.05 0.95
C LEU A 16 -7.02 11.11 0.29
N TRP A 17 -6.20 10.10 0.59
CA TRP A 17 -4.89 9.85 -0.02
C TRP A 17 -5.03 8.90 -1.20
N VAL A 18 -4.57 9.30 -2.39
CA VAL A 18 -4.54 8.43 -3.57
C VAL A 18 -3.17 8.52 -4.23
N GLU A 19 -2.44 7.41 -4.24
CA GLU A 19 -1.05 7.39 -4.72
C GLU A 19 -0.76 6.22 -5.65
N ARG A 20 -0.10 6.51 -6.78
CA ARG A 20 0.39 5.50 -7.72
C ARG A 20 1.82 5.11 -7.37
N ILE A 21 2.02 3.88 -6.89
CA ILE A 21 3.35 3.37 -6.52
C ILE A 21 4.09 2.71 -7.70
N GLY A 22 5.25 3.26 -8.06
CA GLY A 22 6.12 2.73 -9.12
C GLY A 22 5.58 2.94 -10.55
N GLY A 23 6.35 2.49 -11.55
CA GLY A 23 6.12 2.81 -12.97
C GLY A 23 5.57 1.68 -13.85
N ARG A 24 5.13 0.54 -13.28
CA ARG A 24 4.59 -0.57 -14.09
C ARG A 24 3.31 -0.14 -14.83
N VAL A 25 3.21 -0.49 -16.11
CA VAL A 25 2.02 -0.23 -16.91
C VAL A 25 1.11 -1.45 -16.87
N PHE A 26 -0.17 -1.23 -16.59
CA PHE A 26 -1.19 -2.27 -16.56
C PHE A 26 -2.19 -2.03 -17.70
N PRO A 27 -2.45 -3.04 -18.55
CA PRO A 27 -3.55 -3.00 -19.52
C PRO A 27 -4.91 -2.73 -18.86
N ALA A 28 -5.83 -2.13 -19.62
CA ALA A 28 -7.21 -1.96 -19.18
C ALA A 28 -7.92 -3.33 -19.03
N HIS A 29 -8.98 -3.36 -18.22
CA HIS A 29 -9.82 -4.55 -17.97
C HIS A 29 -9.08 -5.75 -17.33
N LEU A 30 -8.02 -5.50 -16.57
CA LEU A 30 -7.41 -6.52 -15.73
C LEU A 30 -8.12 -6.65 -14.38
N PRO A 31 -8.22 -7.87 -13.81
CA PRO A 31 -8.57 -8.01 -12.40
C PRO A 31 -7.48 -7.39 -11.52
N ALA A 32 -7.84 -6.99 -10.30
CA ALA A 32 -6.92 -6.45 -9.30
C ALA A 32 -7.00 -7.23 -7.99
N LEU A 33 -5.88 -7.24 -7.25
CA LEU A 33 -5.83 -7.73 -5.88
C LEU A 33 -5.91 -6.53 -4.93
N PHE A 34 -7.09 -6.32 -4.35
CA PHE A 34 -7.31 -5.31 -3.31
C PHE A 34 -6.94 -5.89 -1.95
N LEU A 35 -6.19 -5.13 -1.15
CA LEU A 35 -5.75 -5.53 0.18
C LEU A 35 -5.95 -4.38 1.16
N ASP A 36 -6.50 -4.70 2.31
CA ASP A 36 -6.35 -3.84 3.49
C ASP A 36 -4.86 -3.84 3.93
N ARG A 37 -4.45 -2.83 4.69
CA ARG A 37 -3.08 -2.67 5.18
C ARG A 37 -2.89 -3.34 6.54
N ASP A 38 -3.54 -2.81 7.57
CA ASP A 38 -3.34 -3.23 8.95
C ASP A 38 -4.12 -4.52 9.24
N GLY A 39 -3.53 -5.46 9.98
CA GLY A 39 -4.11 -6.80 10.17
C GLY A 39 -4.09 -7.71 8.93
N THR A 40 -3.79 -7.18 7.74
CA THR A 40 -3.71 -7.92 6.47
C THR A 40 -2.29 -8.01 5.94
N ILE A 41 -1.65 -6.89 5.59
CA ILE A 41 -0.26 -6.83 5.13
C ILE A 41 0.69 -6.78 6.32
N ASN A 42 0.49 -5.82 7.23
CA ASN A 42 1.21 -5.75 8.51
C ASN A 42 0.34 -6.23 9.67
N VAL A 43 0.99 -6.47 10.80
CA VAL A 43 0.32 -6.72 12.08
C VAL A 43 -0.49 -5.47 12.44
N ASP A 44 -1.68 -5.68 13.00
CA ASP A 44 -2.51 -4.61 13.52
C ASP A 44 -1.98 -4.16 14.89
N THR A 45 -1.76 -2.86 15.06
CA THR A 45 -1.16 -2.25 16.27
C THR A 45 -2.10 -1.26 16.96
N ASP A 46 -3.39 -1.25 16.61
CA ASP A 46 -4.41 -0.27 16.98
C ASP A 46 -4.13 1.16 16.42
N TYR A 47 -2.92 1.67 16.61
CA TYR A 47 -2.47 3.00 16.17
C TYR A 47 -1.15 2.92 15.38
N PRO A 48 -1.20 2.69 14.05
CA PRO A 48 -0.02 2.54 13.20
C PRO A 48 0.62 3.91 12.88
N SER A 49 1.13 4.61 13.91
CA SER A 49 1.75 5.94 13.78
C SER A 49 3.27 5.95 13.85
N ASP A 50 3.90 4.90 14.42
CA ASP A 50 5.36 4.76 14.45
C ASP A 50 5.81 3.72 13.41
N PRO A 51 6.58 4.10 12.37
CA PRO A 51 7.09 3.15 11.39
C PRO A 51 8.03 2.09 11.99
N ALA A 52 8.63 2.32 13.16
CA ALA A 52 9.49 1.35 13.83
C ALA A 52 8.71 0.16 14.40
N GLU A 53 7.40 0.30 14.58
CA GLU A 53 6.50 -0.75 15.11
C GLU A 53 5.90 -1.62 14.00
N ILE A 54 6.14 -1.30 12.73
CA ILE A 54 5.56 -2.02 11.60
C ILE A 54 6.21 -3.39 11.42
N GLU A 55 5.43 -4.45 11.62
CA GLU A 55 5.80 -5.83 11.33
C GLU A 55 4.94 -6.41 10.20
N LEU A 56 5.58 -6.98 9.17
CA LEU A 56 4.86 -7.63 8.07
C LEU A 56 4.32 -9.00 8.50
N ARG A 57 3.10 -9.35 8.06
CA ARG A 57 2.54 -10.69 8.23
C ARG A 57 3.10 -11.62 7.14
N PRO A 58 4.01 -12.57 7.46
CA PRO A 58 4.70 -13.34 6.44
C PRO A 58 3.77 -14.17 5.55
N ARG A 59 2.59 -14.54 6.07
CA ARG A 59 1.55 -15.29 5.33
C ARG A 59 0.98 -14.54 4.13
N MET A 60 1.02 -13.20 4.12
CA MET A 60 0.48 -12.40 3.01
C MET A 60 1.48 -12.22 1.86
N LEU A 61 2.78 -12.30 2.15
CA LEU A 61 3.85 -12.06 1.17
C LEU A 61 3.75 -12.97 -0.08
N PRO A 62 3.44 -14.28 0.04
CA PRO A 62 3.30 -15.14 -1.14
C PRO A 62 2.15 -14.72 -2.08
N ALA A 63 1.05 -14.19 -1.55
CA ALA A 63 -0.09 -13.74 -2.35
C ALA A 63 0.28 -12.49 -3.18
N ILE A 64 0.90 -11.51 -2.54
CA ILE A 64 1.43 -10.30 -3.21
C ILE A 64 2.45 -10.70 -4.27
N ALA A 65 3.38 -11.59 -3.92
CA ALA A 65 4.40 -12.06 -4.86
C ALA A 65 3.79 -12.79 -6.06
N ALA A 66 2.73 -13.59 -5.86
CA ALA A 66 2.02 -14.26 -6.94
C ALA A 66 1.31 -13.27 -7.87
N ALA A 67 0.63 -12.25 -7.33
CA ALA A 67 0.02 -11.18 -8.13
C ALA A 67 1.07 -10.42 -8.95
N ASN A 68 2.19 -10.04 -8.32
CA ASN A 68 3.29 -9.34 -8.97
C ASN A 68 3.91 -10.13 -10.13
N ARG A 69 4.05 -11.46 -9.99
CA ARG A 69 4.55 -12.34 -11.06
C ARG A 69 3.57 -12.52 -12.20
N ARG A 70 2.26 -12.41 -11.93
CA ARG A 70 1.18 -12.53 -12.94
C ARG A 70 0.82 -11.20 -13.60
N GLY A 71 1.47 -10.09 -13.21
CA GLY A 71 1.14 -8.76 -13.73
C GLY A 71 -0.23 -8.24 -13.25
N ILE A 72 -0.76 -8.79 -12.16
CA ILE A 72 -2.00 -8.33 -11.54
C ILE A 72 -1.66 -7.11 -10.67
N PRO A 73 -2.35 -5.95 -10.83
CA PRO A 73 -2.17 -4.81 -9.96
C PRO A 73 -2.59 -5.15 -8.52
N VAL A 74 -1.72 -4.80 -7.57
CA VAL A 74 -2.01 -4.87 -6.13
C VAL A 74 -2.34 -3.46 -5.66
N ILE A 75 -3.51 -3.29 -5.05
CA ILE A 75 -4.05 -2.00 -4.62
C ILE A 75 -4.31 -2.07 -3.13
N VAL A 76 -3.70 -1.16 -2.37
CA VAL A 76 -4.00 -1.00 -0.94
C VAL A 76 -5.20 -0.05 -0.82
N VAL A 77 -6.20 -0.44 -0.03
CA VAL A 77 -7.45 0.30 0.20
C VAL A 77 -7.67 0.56 1.68
#